data_AF-A0A8T4A7F2-F1
#
_entry.id   AF-A0A8T4A7F2-F1
#
_cell.length_a   1.000
_cell.length_b   1.000
_cell.length_c   1.000
_cell.angle_alpha   90.00
_cell.angle_beta   90.00
_cell.angle_gamma   90.00
#
_symmetry.space_group_name_H-M   'P 1'
#
loop_
_entity.id
_entity.type
_entity.pdbx_description
1 polymer ?
#
loop_
_entity_poly.entity_id
_entity_poly.type
_entity_poly.pdbx_seq_one_letter_code
_entity_poly.pdbx_strand_id
1 'polypeptide(L)'
;MVTFQQVIVQLQAMGLTDVLLPFILIFTVVFAILQKVHPLGEAPRDKPFNVMIALVMALAVVIPHVVGLYPANTDVVLIINKALPNVAVVLVAIVMVLLLVGLFGGKPTWGSTASGWVAMLAFLLVLYIFGRSAGWFLYLPYWLYWLDNPDTQAMLLVVGVFALIIWFITKEPGQKATEPSKVLEGFKGLFGGK
;
A
#
# COMPACT_ATOMS: atom_id res chain seq x y z
N MET A 1 13.86 9.68 -39.75
CA MET A 1 14.52 8.81 -38.75
C MET A 1 13.42 8.07 -38.01
N VAL A 2 13.49 6.75 -37.93
CA VAL A 2 12.51 5.99 -37.15
C VAL A 2 12.77 6.27 -35.68
N THR A 3 11.78 6.78 -34.95
CA THR A 3 11.90 6.98 -33.50
C THR A 3 11.51 5.69 -32.77
N PHE A 4 12.06 5.47 -31.57
CA PHE A 4 11.70 4.30 -30.77
C PHE A 4 10.18 4.21 -30.50
N GLN A 5 9.52 5.36 -30.32
CA GLN A 5 8.07 5.45 -30.20
C GLN A 5 7.34 4.83 -31.41
N GLN A 6 7.83 5.04 -32.63
CA GLN A 6 7.22 4.47 -33.84
C GLN A 6 7.35 2.94 -33.87
N VAL A 7 8.47 2.40 -33.39
CA VAL A 7 8.64 0.94 -33.26
C VAL A 7 7.62 0.37 -32.26
N ILE A 8 7.43 1.00 -31.11
CA ILE A 8 6.45 0.56 -30.10
C ILE A 8 5.02 0.60 -30.66
N VAL A 9 4.64 1.68 -31.36
CA VAL A 9 3.32 1.78 -31.99
C VAL A 9 3.12 0.70 -33.06
N GLN A 10 4.15 0.35 -33.82
CA GLN A 10 4.08 -0.75 -34.79
C GLN A 10 3.92 -2.12 -34.10
N LEU A 11 4.66 -2.38 -33.03
CA LEU A 11 4.50 -3.62 -32.24
C LEU A 11 3.09 -3.74 -31.65
N GLN A 12 2.54 -2.62 -31.16
CA GLN A 12 1.18 -2.56 -30.65
C GLN A 12 0.16 -2.80 -31.78
N ALA A 13 0.34 -2.18 -32.96
CA ALA A 13 -0.55 -2.36 -34.09
C ALA A 13 -0.55 -3.81 -34.63
N MET A 14 0.56 -4.54 -34.47
CA MET A 14 0.65 -5.97 -34.79
C MET A 14 0.00 -6.88 -33.72
N GLY A 15 -0.52 -6.32 -32.62
CA GLY A 15 -1.11 -7.08 -31.52
C GLY A 15 -0.08 -7.85 -30.67
N LEU A 16 1.22 -7.60 -30.86
CA LEU A 16 2.27 -8.31 -30.11
C LEU A 16 2.15 -8.02 -28.61
N THR A 17 1.88 -6.77 -28.26
CA THR A 17 1.73 -6.34 -26.86
C THR A 17 0.51 -6.97 -26.20
N ASP A 18 -0.58 -7.13 -26.94
CA ASP A 18 -1.85 -7.70 -26.45
C ASP A 18 -1.73 -9.22 -26.19
N VAL A 19 -0.80 -9.91 -26.85
CA VAL A 19 -0.51 -11.33 -26.60
C VAL A 19 0.58 -11.49 -25.54
N LEU A 20 1.70 -10.77 -25.71
CA LEU A 20 2.94 -11.04 -24.98
C LEU A 20 2.88 -10.56 -23.53
N LEU A 21 2.30 -9.39 -23.25
CA LEU A 21 2.17 -8.88 -21.89
C LEU A 21 1.34 -9.82 -20.98
N PRO A 22 0.10 -10.21 -21.36
CA PRO A 22 -0.67 -11.11 -20.51
C PRO A 22 -0.06 -12.52 -20.47
N PHE A 23 0.59 -12.98 -21.55
CA PHE A 23 1.30 -14.25 -21.53
C PHE A 23 2.40 -14.29 -20.46
N ILE A 24 3.29 -13.30 -20.44
CA ILE A 24 4.36 -13.23 -19.45
C ILE A 24 3.76 -13.16 -18.05
N LEU A 25 2.73 -12.35 -17.86
CA LEU A 25 2.08 -12.20 -16.55
C LEU A 25 1.53 -13.52 -16.00
N ILE A 26 0.71 -14.22 -16.79
CA ILE A 26 0.10 -15.49 -16.37
C ILE A 26 1.18 -16.56 -16.20
N PHE A 27 2.11 -16.66 -17.14
CA PHE A 27 3.22 -17.60 -17.06
C PHE A 27 4.01 -17.42 -15.77
N THR A 28 4.44 -16.19 -15.46
CA THR A 28 5.25 -15.91 -14.28
C THR A 28 4.49 -16.18 -12.99
N VAL A 29 3.21 -15.80 -12.90
CA VAL A 29 2.39 -16.05 -11.70
C VAL A 29 2.19 -17.55 -11.47
N VAL A 30 1.76 -18.29 -12.50
CA VAL A 30 1.54 -19.74 -12.39
C VAL A 30 2.87 -20.45 -12.09
N PHE A 31 3.94 -20.10 -12.79
CA PHE A 31 5.26 -20.69 -12.55
C PHE A 31 5.75 -20.43 -11.12
N ALA A 32 5.63 -19.20 -10.62
CA ALA A 32 6.03 -18.85 -9.26
C ALA A 32 5.22 -19.60 -8.20
N ILE A 33 3.92 -19.78 -8.40
CA ILE A 33 3.07 -20.56 -7.49
C ILE A 33 3.49 -22.03 -7.50
N LEU A 34 3.68 -22.64 -8.68
CA LEU A 34 4.13 -24.03 -8.79
C LEU A 34 5.50 -24.25 -8.13
N GLN A 35 6.43 -23.31 -8.32
CA GLN A 35 7.74 -23.30 -7.65
C GLN A 35 7.66 -23.08 -6.14
N LYS A 36 6.59 -22.47 -5.62
CA LYS A 36 6.40 -22.30 -4.18
C LYS A 36 5.78 -23.54 -3.54
N VAL A 37 4.82 -24.17 -4.22
CA VAL A 37 4.01 -25.28 -3.71
C VAL A 37 4.69 -26.65 -3.91
N HIS A 38 5.57 -26.79 -4.91
CA HIS A 38 6.26 -28.05 -5.23
C HIS A 38 5.31 -29.25 -5.41
N PRO A 39 4.26 -29.17 -6.25
CA PRO A 39 3.24 -30.21 -6.33
C PRO A 39 3.77 -31.54 -6.92
N LEU A 40 4.88 -31.49 -7.67
CA LEU A 40 5.48 -32.64 -8.35
C LEU A 40 6.74 -33.17 -7.63
N GLY A 41 6.98 -32.71 -6.40
CA GLY A 41 8.17 -33.05 -5.61
C GLY A 41 9.16 -31.89 -5.50
N GLU A 42 10.32 -32.17 -4.90
CA GLU A 42 11.31 -31.14 -4.57
C GLU A 42 12.22 -30.77 -5.75
N ALA A 43 12.72 -29.53 -5.70
CA ALA A 43 13.75 -29.05 -6.62
C ALA A 43 15.01 -29.93 -6.56
N PRO A 44 15.71 -30.17 -7.70
CA PRO A 44 15.59 -29.47 -9.00
C PRO A 44 14.74 -30.20 -10.07
N ARG A 45 14.16 -31.36 -9.76
CA ARG A 45 13.54 -32.24 -10.77
C ARG A 45 12.17 -31.74 -11.25
N ASP A 46 11.48 -30.96 -10.43
CA ASP A 46 10.14 -30.42 -10.68
C ASP A 46 10.13 -29.19 -11.60
N LYS A 47 11.24 -28.44 -11.68
CA LYS A 47 11.34 -27.18 -12.44
C LYS A 47 10.95 -27.30 -13.92
N PRO A 48 11.44 -28.27 -14.72
CA PRO A 48 11.05 -28.40 -16.12
C PRO A 48 9.55 -28.65 -16.29
N PHE A 49 8.94 -29.43 -15.39
CA PHE A 49 7.50 -29.69 -15.40
C PHE A 49 6.71 -28.43 -15.05
N ASN A 50 7.14 -27.69 -14.03
CA ASN A 50 6.50 -26.44 -13.64
C ASN A 50 6.54 -25.39 -14.77
N VAL A 51 7.65 -25.31 -15.53
CA VAL A 51 7.75 -24.47 -16.73
C VAL A 51 6.73 -24.89 -17.79
N MET A 52 6.66 -26.19 -18.11
CA MET A 52 5.74 -26.68 -19.13
C MET A 52 4.27 -26.46 -18.73
N ILE A 53 3.91 -26.70 -17.47
CA ILE A 53 2.56 -26.45 -16.97
C ILE A 53 2.23 -24.96 -17.05
N ALA A 54 3.12 -24.09 -16.57
CA ALA A 54 2.92 -22.64 -16.64
C ALA A 54 2.77 -22.14 -18.08
N LEU A 55 3.55 -22.70 -19.02
CA LEU A 55 3.46 -22.37 -20.45
C LEU A 55 2.10 -22.75 -21.02
N VAL A 56 1.64 -23.98 -20.79
CA VAL A 56 0.35 -24.47 -21.29
C VAL A 56 -0.79 -23.66 -20.69
N MET A 57 -0.77 -23.42 -19.37
CA MET A 57 -1.78 -22.62 -18.68
C MET A 57 -1.81 -21.17 -19.18
N ALA A 58 -0.65 -20.56 -19.42
CA ALA A 58 -0.58 -19.21 -19.96
C ALA A 58 -1.18 -19.12 -21.37
N LEU A 59 -0.83 -20.05 -22.27
CA LEU A 59 -1.43 -20.09 -23.61
C LEU A 59 -2.94 -20.36 -23.55
N ALA A 60 -3.39 -21.26 -22.68
CA ALA A 60 -4.80 -21.58 -22.51
C ALA A 60 -5.65 -20.39 -22.03
N VAL A 61 -5.05 -19.44 -21.30
CA VAL A 61 -5.71 -18.21 -20.82
C VAL A 61 -5.59 -17.06 -21.84
N VAL A 62 -4.43 -16.91 -22.48
CA VAL A 62 -4.15 -15.77 -23.38
C VAL A 62 -4.84 -15.92 -24.72
N ILE A 63 -4.91 -17.13 -25.28
CA ILE A 63 -5.55 -17.33 -26.59
C ILE A 63 -7.02 -16.86 -26.54
N PRO A 64 -7.87 -17.36 -25.62
CA PRO A 64 -9.27 -16.91 -25.55
C PRO A 64 -9.44 -15.42 -25.22
N HIS A 65 -8.48 -14.81 -24.52
CA HIS A 65 -8.45 -13.37 -24.26
C HIS A 65 -8.27 -12.58 -25.56
N VAL A 66 -7.25 -12.93 -26.35
CA VAL A 66 -6.92 -12.21 -27.58
C VAL A 66 -7.96 -12.41 -28.67
N VAL A 67 -8.53 -13.62 -28.78
CA VAL A 67 -9.58 -13.90 -29.78
C VAL A 67 -11.00 -13.53 -29.31
N GLY A 68 -11.15 -13.01 -28.09
CA GLY A 68 -12.44 -12.56 -27.56
C GLY A 68 -13.46 -13.68 -27.32
N LEU A 69 -13.01 -14.89 -26.99
CA LEU A 69 -13.88 -16.04 -26.72
C LEU A 69 -14.38 -16.10 -25.27
N TYR A 70 -13.90 -15.23 -24.39
CA TYR A 70 -14.41 -15.15 -23.02
C TYR A 70 -15.83 -14.59 -23.00
N PRO A 71 -16.75 -15.19 -22.21
CA PRO A 71 -18.01 -14.56 -21.87
C PRO A 71 -17.81 -13.17 -21.24
N ALA A 72 -18.84 -12.34 -21.31
CA ALA A 72 -18.78 -11.00 -20.74
C ALA A 72 -18.40 -11.05 -19.23
N ASN A 73 -17.43 -10.23 -18.83
CA ASN A 73 -16.90 -10.11 -17.46
C ASN A 73 -16.19 -11.35 -16.88
N THR A 74 -15.91 -12.39 -17.66
CA THR A 74 -15.19 -13.59 -17.18
C THR A 74 -13.76 -13.70 -17.71
N ASP A 75 -13.28 -12.66 -18.39
CA ASP A 75 -11.93 -12.58 -18.89
C ASP A 75 -10.89 -12.54 -17.75
N VAL A 76 -10.15 -13.63 -17.63
CA VAL A 76 -9.15 -13.83 -16.56
C VAL A 76 -8.04 -12.79 -16.62
N VAL A 77 -7.59 -12.41 -17.82
CA VAL A 77 -6.53 -11.42 -18.00
C VAL A 77 -7.02 -10.04 -17.51
N LEU A 78 -8.24 -9.67 -17.88
CA LEU A 78 -8.84 -8.41 -17.45
C LEU A 78 -9.02 -8.37 -15.92
N ILE A 79 -9.49 -9.48 -15.34
CA ILE A 79 -9.66 -9.60 -13.89
C ILE A 79 -8.32 -9.42 -13.17
N ILE A 80 -7.26 -10.08 -13.65
CA ILE A 80 -5.92 -9.99 -13.06
C ILE A 80 -5.36 -8.57 -13.20
N ASN A 81 -5.51 -7.92 -14.36
CA ASN A 81 -5.06 -6.53 -14.55
C ASN A 81 -5.81 -5.54 -13.65
N LYS A 82 -7.05 -5.83 -13.26
CA LYS A 82 -7.79 -5.04 -12.27
C LYS A 82 -7.42 -5.40 -10.83
N ALA A 83 -7.11 -6.66 -10.55
CA ALA A 83 -6.83 -7.13 -9.19
C ALA A 83 -5.39 -6.86 -8.74
N LEU A 84 -4.40 -7.08 -9.60
CA LEU A 84 -2.98 -6.99 -9.25
C LEU A 84 -2.55 -5.63 -8.71
N PRO A 85 -2.92 -4.49 -9.31
CA PRO A 85 -2.57 -3.18 -8.76
C PRO A 85 -3.11 -3.01 -7.34
N ASN A 86 -4.36 -3.45 -7.09
CA ASN A 86 -4.99 -3.34 -5.78
C ASN A 86 -4.29 -4.24 -4.74
N VAL A 87 -3.96 -5.49 -5.09
CA VAL A 87 -3.21 -6.39 -4.21
C VAL A 87 -1.80 -5.85 -3.94
N ALA A 88 -1.13 -5.28 -4.95
CA ALA A 88 0.19 -4.68 -4.79
C ALA A 88 0.16 -3.50 -3.81
N VAL A 89 -0.85 -2.62 -3.91
CA VAL A 89 -1.05 -1.50 -2.97
C VAL A 89 -1.21 -2.02 -1.54
N VAL A 90 -2.04 -3.06 -1.33
CA VAL A 90 -2.23 -3.68 0.00
C VAL A 90 -0.93 -4.30 0.53
N LEU A 91 -0.19 -5.03 -0.31
CA LEU A 91 1.10 -5.62 0.08
C LEU A 91 2.12 -4.55 0.48
N VAL A 92 2.23 -3.46 -0.28
CA VAL A 92 3.12 -2.35 0.07
C VAL A 92 2.69 -1.71 1.38
N ALA A 93 1.40 -1.52 1.63
CA ALA A 93 0.89 -0.99 2.89
C ALA A 93 1.28 -1.90 4.07
N ILE A 94 1.09 -3.22 3.95
CA ILE A 94 1.49 -4.20 4.97
C ILE A 94 3.00 -4.14 5.22
N VAL A 95 3.81 -4.10 4.16
CA VAL A 95 5.28 -4.00 4.28
C VAL A 95 5.66 -2.70 5.00
N MET A 96 5.03 -1.57 4.68
CA MET A 96 5.29 -0.31 5.40
C MET A 96 4.95 -0.41 6.89
N VAL A 97 3.82 -1.02 7.25
CA VAL A 97 3.46 -1.25 8.66
C VAL A 97 4.49 -2.14 9.35
N LEU A 98 4.90 -3.24 8.72
CA LEU A 98 5.92 -4.14 9.26
C LEU A 98 7.28 -3.43 9.42
N LEU A 99 7.65 -2.53 8.49
CA LEU A 99 8.86 -1.72 8.61
C LEU A 99 8.77 -0.74 9.78
N LEU A 100 7.63 -0.09 10.00
CA LEU A 100 7.41 0.78 11.16
C LEU A 100 7.49 0.00 12.47
N VAL A 101 6.83 -1.17 12.53
CA VAL A 101 6.91 -2.06 13.71
C VAL A 101 8.33 -2.57 13.91
N GLY A 102 9.07 -2.90 12.85
CA GLY A 102 10.47 -3.30 12.92
C GLY A 102 11.39 -2.17 13.41
N LEU A 103 11.18 -0.95 12.91
CA LEU A 103 11.95 0.24 13.26
C LEU A 103 11.72 0.69 14.70
N PHE A 104 10.47 0.64 15.17
CA PHE A 104 10.08 1.16 16.49
C PHE A 104 9.83 0.09 17.56
N GLY A 105 9.65 -1.17 17.18
CA GLY A 105 9.35 -2.30 18.08
C GLY A 105 10.57 -3.11 18.52
N GLY A 106 11.75 -2.85 17.95
CA GLY A 106 13.01 -3.54 18.25
C GLY A 106 13.70 -3.08 19.54
N LYS A 107 12.98 -3.09 20.67
CA LYS A 107 13.42 -3.21 22.09
C LYS A 107 12.36 -2.55 22.98
N PRO A 108 11.56 -3.32 23.72
CA PRO A 108 10.60 -2.77 24.68
C PRO A 108 11.36 -2.19 25.88
N THR A 109 11.76 -0.93 25.77
CA THR A 109 11.75 -0.05 26.95
C THR A 109 10.37 0.58 27.00
N TRP A 110 9.38 -0.24 27.36
CA TRP A 110 7.98 0.15 27.66
C TRP A 110 7.89 1.03 28.93
N GLY A 111 8.83 1.97 29.08
CA GLY A 111 8.92 2.92 30.19
C GLY A 111 8.94 4.38 29.75
N SER A 112 9.12 4.67 28.45
CA SER A 112 8.89 6.02 27.92
C SER A 112 7.74 5.97 26.92
N THR A 113 6.62 6.57 27.29
CA THR A 113 5.35 6.58 26.56
C THR A 113 5.48 7.10 25.12
N ALA A 114 6.59 7.77 24.78
CA ALA A 114 6.81 8.41 23.48
C ALA A 114 6.95 7.45 22.29
N SER A 115 7.61 6.28 22.43
CA SER A 115 7.88 5.40 21.27
C SER A 115 6.61 4.72 20.73
N GLY A 116 5.69 4.33 21.61
CA GLY A 116 4.40 3.76 21.22
C GLY A 116 3.49 4.76 20.52
N TRP A 117 3.45 6.02 21.00
CA TRP A 117 2.68 7.08 20.35
C TRP A 117 3.20 7.44 18.95
N VAL A 118 4.53 7.45 18.75
CA VAL A 118 5.14 7.67 17.43
C VAL A 118 4.81 6.54 16.47
N ALA A 119 4.88 5.28 16.91
CA ALA A 119 4.50 4.13 16.08
C ALA A 119 3.00 4.16 15.69
N MET A 120 2.12 4.53 16.62
CA MET A 120 0.69 4.66 16.35
C MET A 120 0.38 5.83 15.40
N LEU A 121 1.06 6.96 15.56
CA LEU A 121 0.92 8.10 14.64
C LEU A 121 1.44 7.77 13.24
N ALA A 122 2.57 7.07 13.13
CA ALA A 122 3.09 6.60 11.85
C ALA A 122 2.16 5.58 11.17
N PHE A 123 1.57 4.67 11.95
CA PHE A 123 0.57 3.72 11.45
C PHE A 123 -0.68 4.44 10.90
N LEU A 124 -1.22 5.40 11.65
CA LEU A 124 -2.36 6.22 11.21
C LEU A 124 -2.01 7.04 9.96
N LEU A 125 -0.79 7.56 9.87
CA LEU A 125 -0.33 8.34 8.73
C LEU A 125 -0.18 7.46 7.47
N VAL A 126 0.34 6.23 7.60
CA VAL A 126 0.37 5.26 6.50
C VAL A 126 -1.04 4.89 6.05
N LEU A 127 -1.95 4.59 6.98
CA LEU A 127 -3.36 4.33 6.65
C LEU A 127 -4.03 5.52 5.95
N TYR A 128 -3.73 6.74 6.38
CA TYR A 128 -4.22 7.96 5.75
C TYR A 128 -3.71 8.12 4.31
N ILE A 129 -2.41 7.96 4.07
CA ILE A 129 -1.82 8.06 2.73
C ILE A 129 -2.43 7.00 1.79
N PHE A 130 -2.50 5.75 2.23
CA PHE A 130 -3.06 4.67 1.43
C PHE A 130 -4.57 4.83 1.21
N GLY A 131 -5.31 5.20 2.24
CA GLY A 131 -6.74 5.47 2.13
C GLY A 131 -7.03 6.62 1.16
N ARG A 132 -6.19 7.67 1.15
CA ARG A 132 -6.32 8.78 0.21
C ARG A 132 -5.97 8.38 -1.20
N SER A 133 -4.88 7.65 -1.38
CA SER A 133 -4.48 7.11 -2.70
C SER A 133 -5.50 6.13 -3.27
N ALA A 134 -6.18 5.36 -2.41
CA ALA A 134 -7.24 4.43 -2.80
C ALA A 134 -8.59 5.11 -3.03
N GLY A 135 -8.69 6.43 -2.81
CA GLY A 135 -9.92 7.17 -2.98
C GLY A 135 -10.98 6.87 -1.91
N TRP A 136 -10.62 6.29 -0.76
CA TRP A 136 -11.56 6.02 0.34
C TRP A 136 -12.20 7.31 0.87
N PHE A 137 -11.52 8.44 0.68
CA PHE A 137 -11.97 9.77 1.10
C PHE A 137 -12.68 10.54 -0.03
N LEU A 138 -13.03 9.92 -1.16
CA LEU A 138 -13.75 10.59 -2.26
C LEU A 138 -15.20 10.94 -1.91
N TYR A 139 -15.81 10.26 -0.94
CA TYR A 139 -17.18 10.49 -0.48
C TYR A 139 -17.23 11.02 0.96
N LEU A 140 -16.36 11.98 1.27
CA LEU A 140 -16.43 12.65 2.58
C LEU A 140 -17.73 13.47 2.68
N PRO A 141 -18.38 13.48 3.86
CA PRO A 141 -19.49 14.41 4.12
C PRO A 141 -19.06 15.85 3.83
N TYR A 142 -20.00 16.71 3.42
CA TYR A 142 -19.71 18.09 2.99
C TYR A 142 -18.85 18.88 4.00
N TRP A 143 -19.02 18.63 5.31
CA TRP A 143 -18.23 19.24 6.37
C TRP A 143 -16.78 18.77 6.48
N LEU A 144 -16.39 17.69 5.79
CA LEU A 144 -15.03 17.11 5.76
C LEU A 144 -14.37 17.34 4.40
N TYR A 145 -15.06 17.93 3.42
CA TYR A 145 -14.53 18.18 2.08
C TYR A 145 -13.32 19.11 2.06
N TRP A 146 -13.19 19.99 3.06
CA TRP A 146 -12.03 20.87 3.23
C TRP A 146 -10.72 20.11 3.48
N LEU A 147 -10.78 18.88 4.02
CA LEU A 147 -9.62 17.99 4.18
C LEU A 147 -9.19 17.32 2.89
N ASP A 148 -9.98 17.43 1.82
CA ASP A 148 -9.68 16.85 0.51
C ASP A 148 -8.84 17.76 -0.38
N ASN A 149 -8.85 19.06 -0.06
CA ASN A 149 -8.17 20.10 -0.83
C ASN A 149 -6.64 20.03 -0.58
N PRO A 150 -5.80 19.87 -1.62
CA PRO A 150 -4.35 19.79 -1.51
C PRO A 150 -3.72 20.99 -0.80
N ASP A 151 -4.25 22.20 -1.03
CA ASP A 151 -3.73 23.43 -0.44
C ASP A 151 -3.96 23.44 1.08
N THR A 152 -5.12 22.99 1.52
CA THR A 152 -5.45 22.87 2.95
C THR A 152 -4.60 21.79 3.63
N GLN A 153 -4.38 20.66 2.96
CA GLN A 153 -3.49 19.61 3.48
C GLN A 153 -2.05 20.10 3.62
N ALA A 154 -1.53 20.81 2.62
CA ALA A 154 -0.20 21.39 2.67
C ALA A 154 -0.09 22.43 3.80
N MET A 155 -1.09 23.29 3.95
CA MET A 155 -1.14 24.27 5.04
C MET A 155 -1.16 23.58 6.42
N LEU A 156 -2.01 22.57 6.60
CA LEU A 156 -2.09 21.79 7.85
C LEU A 156 -0.77 21.06 8.16
N LEU A 157 -0.11 20.51 7.14
CA LEU A 157 1.17 19.83 7.30
C LEU A 157 2.25 20.84 7.72
N VAL A 158 2.32 22.00 7.07
CA VAL A 158 3.24 23.08 7.44
C VAL A 158 3.00 23.52 8.88
N VAL A 159 1.74 23.79 9.26
CA VAL A 159 1.37 24.18 10.63
C VAL A 159 1.71 23.08 11.64
N GLY A 160 1.43 21.81 11.31
CA GLY A 160 1.72 20.66 12.17
C GLY A 160 3.21 20.43 12.38
N VAL A 161 4.02 20.52 11.33
CA VAL A 161 5.49 20.47 11.43
C VAL A 161 6.01 21.65 12.25
N PHE A 162 5.47 22.85 12.05
CA PHE A 162 5.85 24.03 12.83
C PHE A 162 5.52 23.87 14.31
N ALA A 163 4.33 23.34 14.63
CA ALA A 163 3.92 23.04 16.00
C ALA A 163 4.80 21.96 16.64
N LEU A 164 5.19 20.92 15.89
CA LEU A 164 6.14 19.91 16.34
C LEU A 164 7.53 20.50 16.61
N ILE A 165 8.01 21.39 15.75
CA ILE A 165 9.29 22.08 15.93
C ILE A 165 9.24 22.94 17.20
N ILE A 166 8.18 23.74 17.38
CA ILE A 166 8.00 24.55 18.60
C ILE A 166 7.96 23.65 19.83
N TRP A 167 7.15 22.59 19.81
CA TRP A 167 7.06 21.64 20.91
C TRP A 167 8.40 20.98 21.23
N PHE A 168 9.18 20.63 20.21
CA PHE A 168 10.50 20.03 20.38
C PHE A 168 11.52 21.02 20.94
N ILE A 169 11.50 22.27 20.47
CA ILE A 169 12.40 23.34 20.94
C ILE A 169 12.04 23.79 22.37
N THR A 170 10.75 23.88 22.69
CA THR A 170 10.26 24.30 24.01
C THR A 170 10.36 23.19 25.06
N LYS A 171 10.67 21.95 24.65
CA LYS A 171 10.86 20.84 25.57
C LYS A 171 12.22 20.97 26.27
N GLU A 172 12.22 21.58 27.46
CA GLU A 172 13.41 21.65 28.30
C GLU A 172 13.93 20.25 28.66
N PRO A 173 15.25 19.98 28.51
CA PRO A 173 15.84 18.72 28.91
C PRO A 173 15.98 18.68 30.45
N GLY A 174 14.97 18.17 31.15
CA GLY A 174 15.15 17.83 32.57
C GLY A 174 13.98 17.93 33.55
N GLN A 175 12.72 18.05 33.13
CA GLN A 175 11.60 17.95 34.09
C GLN A 175 10.87 16.62 33.97
N LYS A 176 10.99 15.81 35.04
CA LYS A 176 10.14 14.65 35.31
C LYS A 176 8.68 15.06 35.10
N ALA A 177 7.96 14.24 34.35
CA ALA A 177 6.55 14.38 34.04
C ALA A 177 5.77 14.81 35.29
N THR A 178 5.29 16.06 35.28
CA THR A 178 4.31 16.49 36.27
C THR A 178 3.01 15.78 35.92
N GLU A 179 2.54 14.97 36.85
CA GLU A 179 1.38 14.11 36.70
C GLU A 179 0.17 14.87 36.13
N PRO A 180 -0.55 14.29 35.15
CA PRO A 180 -1.78 14.86 34.59
C PRO A 180 -2.94 14.97 35.60
N SER A 181 -2.76 14.55 36.86
CA SER A 181 -3.74 14.61 37.94
C SER A 181 -4.08 16.06 38.35
N LYS A 182 -3.08 16.96 38.42
CA LYS A 182 -3.29 18.33 38.95
C LYS A 182 -4.05 19.26 38.02
N VAL A 183 -3.90 19.08 36.70
CA VAL A 183 -4.63 19.88 35.71
C VAL A 183 -6.11 19.46 35.67
N LEU A 184 -6.41 18.18 35.86
CA LEU A 184 -7.78 17.66 35.93
C LEU A 184 -8.49 18.08 37.24
N GLU A 185 -7.76 18.15 38.36
CA GLU A 185 -8.28 18.65 39.64
C GLU A 185 -8.56 20.16 39.60
N GLY A 186 -7.68 20.95 38.94
CA GLY A 186 -7.93 22.37 38.72
C GLY A 186 -9.18 22.65 37.89
N PHE A 187 -9.44 21.82 36.87
CA PHE A 187 -10.66 21.90 36.07
C PHE A 187 -11.92 21.48 36.86
N LYS A 188 -11.85 20.42 37.68
CA LYS A 188 -12.99 20.04 38.55
C LYS A 188 -13.29 21.10 39.61
N GLY A 189 -12.28 21.79 40.13
CA GLY A 189 -12.47 22.90 41.07
C GLY A 189 -13.11 24.13 40.43
N LEU A 190 -12.89 24.37 39.13
CA LEU A 190 -13.43 25.52 38.41
C LEU A 190 -14.89 25.32 37.96
N PHE A 191 -15.30 24.07 37.74
CA PHE A 191 -16.66 23.71 37.31
C PHE A 191 -17.53 23.11 38.44
N GLY A 192 -17.01 23.00 39.66
CA GLY A 192 -17.68 22.40 40.82
C GLY A 192 -18.25 23.37 41.86
N GLY A 193 -18.39 24.66 41.53
CA GLY A 193 -18.84 25.70 42.45
C GLY A 193 -20.29 26.13 42.25
N LYS A 194 -21.20 25.46 42.99
CA LYS A 194 -22.67 25.64 43.13
C LYS A 194 -23.56 25.15 41.99
#